data_AF-A0A519BDV7-F1
#
_entry.id   AF-A0A519BDV7-F1
#
_cell.length_a   1.000
_cell.length_b   1.000
_cell.length_c   1.000
_cell.angle_alpha   90.00
_cell.angle_beta   90.00
_cell.angle_gamma   90.00
#
_symmetry.space_group_name_H-M   'P 1'
#
loop_
_entity.id
_entity.type
_entity.pdbx_description
1 polymer ?
#
loop_
_entity_poly.entity_id
_entity_poly.type
_entity_poly.pdbx_seq_one_letter_code
_entity_poly.pdbx_strand_id
1 'polypeptide(L)'
;MTDFFKNVEDVSKKKELADMVQEITLMKVAIDDIKEAYDVKDENGLLNRIKKGLVPEHPAYEGYLSILHLKDYIAHYRLKIQKFMDEL
;
A
#
# COMPACT_ATOMS: atom_id res chain seq x y z
N MET A 1 -8.10 -20.95 34.11
CA MET A 1 -8.46 -21.31 32.72
C MET A 1 -8.85 -20.09 31.88
N THR A 2 -9.43 -19.04 32.46
CA THR A 2 -9.88 -17.81 31.78
C THR A 2 -8.76 -16.94 31.19
N ASP A 3 -7.57 -16.90 31.80
CA ASP A 3 -6.48 -16.02 31.33
C ASP A 3 -5.74 -16.56 30.09
N PHE A 4 -5.75 -17.88 29.89
CA PHE A 4 -5.09 -18.50 28.74
C PHE A 4 -5.77 -18.10 27.42
N PHE A 5 -7.11 -18.16 27.37
CA PHE A 5 -7.87 -17.81 26.15
C PHE A 5 -7.81 -16.32 25.83
N LYS A 6 -7.81 -15.44 26.84
CA LYS A 6 -7.62 -14.00 26.64
C LYS A 6 -6.25 -13.66 26.03
N ASN A 7 -5.20 -14.34 26.46
CA ASN A 7 -3.85 -14.14 25.93
C ASN A 7 -3.74 -14.64 24.47
N VAL A 8 -4.41 -15.73 24.11
CA VAL A 8 -4.44 -16.24 22.73
C VAL A 8 -5.17 -15.27 21.80
N GLU A 9 -6.28 -14.67 22.26
CA GLU A 9 -7.04 -13.69 21.49
C GLU A 9 -6.24 -12.39 21.25
N ASP A 10 -5.55 -11.88 22.27
CA ASP A 10 -4.68 -10.69 22.17
C ASP A 10 -3.49 -10.92 21.22
N VAL A 11 -2.84 -12.08 21.28
CA VAL A 11 -1.75 -12.45 20.34
C VAL A 11 -2.27 -12.52 18.90
N SER A 12 -3.46 -13.08 18.67
CA SER A 12 -4.07 -13.15 17.34
C SER A 12 -4.36 -11.76 16.77
N LYS A 13 -4.93 -10.87 17.59
CA LYS A 13 -5.26 -9.50 17.16
C LYS A 13 -4.01 -8.68 16.83
N LYS A 14 -2.95 -8.82 17.64
CA LYS A 14 -1.64 -8.18 17.36
C LYS A 14 -1.02 -8.67 16.06
N LYS A 15 -1.13 -9.97 15.76
CA LYS A 15 -0.65 -10.54 14.51
C LYS A 15 -1.42 -9.99 13.31
N GLU A 16 -2.75 -9.95 13.37
CA GLU A 16 -3.57 -9.40 12.28
C GLU A 16 -3.24 -7.93 11.99
N LEU A 17 -3.03 -7.12 13.05
CA LEU A 17 -2.60 -5.74 12.89
C LEU A 17 -1.22 -5.64 12.23
N ALA A 18 -0.26 -6.47 12.66
CA ALA A 18 1.08 -6.52 12.08
C ALA A 18 1.05 -6.89 10.60
N ASP A 19 0.24 -7.88 10.23
CA ASP A 19 0.06 -8.32 8.84
C ASP A 19 -0.51 -7.16 7.98
N MET A 20 -1.53 -6.44 8.47
CA MET A 20 -2.09 -5.27 7.76
C MET A 20 -1.07 -4.13 7.58
N VAL A 21 -0.23 -3.87 8.58
CA VAL A 21 0.84 -2.85 8.49
C VAL A 21 1.94 -3.30 7.53
N GLN A 22 2.27 -4.58 7.51
CA GLN A 22 3.23 -5.16 6.58
C GLN A 22 2.75 -5.01 5.14
N GLU A 23 1.48 -5.31 4.83
CA GLU A 23 0.90 -5.12 3.50
C GLU A 23 0.99 -3.65 3.04
N ILE A 24 0.66 -2.68 3.91
CA ILE A 24 0.83 -1.26 3.59
C ILE A 24 2.29 -0.93 3.27
N THR A 25 3.23 -1.52 3.99
CA THR A 25 4.67 -1.28 3.80
C THR A 25 5.14 -1.82 2.45
N LEU A 26 4.75 -3.04 2.10
CA LEU A 26 5.08 -3.65 0.81
C LEU A 26 4.49 -2.84 -0.36
N MET A 27 3.25 -2.37 -0.25
CA MET A 27 2.63 -1.53 -1.28
C MET A 27 3.36 -0.18 -1.46
N LYS A 28 3.87 0.41 -0.37
CA LYS A 28 4.67 1.64 -0.46
C LYS A 28 6.00 1.41 -1.17
N VAL A 29 6.70 0.32 -0.84
CA VAL A 29 7.94 -0.07 -1.52
C VAL A 29 7.68 -0.25 -3.02
N ALA A 30 6.62 -0.97 -3.40
CA ALA A 30 6.26 -1.14 -4.81
C ALA A 30 5.96 0.19 -5.53
N ILE A 31 5.31 1.15 -4.85
CA ILE A 31 5.11 2.50 -5.41
C ILE A 31 6.45 3.20 -5.65
N ASP A 32 7.37 3.10 -4.70
CA ASP A 32 8.67 3.78 -4.79
C ASP A 32 9.57 3.12 -5.85
N ASP A 33 9.54 1.79 -6.00
CA ASP A 33 10.22 1.06 -7.08
C ASP A 33 9.75 1.55 -8.47
N ILE A 34 8.44 1.73 -8.66
CA ILE A 34 7.89 2.27 -9.92
C ILE A 34 8.38 3.69 -10.16
N LYS A 35 8.37 4.55 -9.14
CA LYS A 35 8.82 5.94 -9.25
C LYS A 35 10.31 6.02 -9.60
N GLU A 36 11.13 5.20 -8.96
CA GLU A 36 12.57 5.12 -9.22
C GLU A 36 12.84 4.64 -10.65
N ALA A 37 12.13 3.62 -11.13
CA ALA A 37 12.28 3.10 -12.49
C ALA A 37 12.06 4.17 -13.59
N TYR A 38 11.19 5.15 -13.33
CA TYR A 38 10.89 6.25 -14.26
C TYR A 38 11.54 7.58 -13.88
N ASP A 39 12.33 7.63 -12.81
CA ASP A 39 12.96 8.86 -12.27
C ASP A 39 11.94 9.99 -12.04
N VAL A 40 10.88 9.67 -11.29
CA VAL A 40 9.79 10.61 -10.98
C VAL A 40 9.57 10.70 -9.47
N LYS A 41 9.11 11.86 -9.01
CA LYS A 41 8.78 12.06 -7.59
C LYS A 41 7.39 11.52 -7.21
N ASP A 42 6.47 11.54 -8.17
CA ASP A 42 5.08 11.15 -7.99
C ASP A 42 4.46 10.67 -9.32
N GLU A 43 3.24 10.13 -9.23
CA GLU A 43 2.46 9.62 -10.35
C GLU A 43 2.13 10.69 -11.40
N ASN A 44 2.00 11.96 -10.99
CA ASN A 44 1.74 13.05 -11.92
C ASN A 44 2.99 13.37 -12.74
N GLY A 45 4.17 13.24 -12.13
CA GLY A 45 5.46 13.26 -12.81
C GLY A 45 5.53 12.18 -13.89
N LEU A 46 5.10 10.95 -13.59
CA LEU A 46 5.05 9.86 -14.56
C LEU A 46 4.10 10.17 -15.72
N LEU A 47 2.86 10.56 -15.41
CA LEU A 47 1.86 10.90 -16.42
C LEU A 47 2.34 12.04 -17.32
N ASN A 48 3.02 13.04 -16.77
CA ASN A 48 3.58 14.15 -17.54
C ASN A 48 4.72 13.69 -18.47
N ARG A 49 5.58 12.77 -18.03
CA ARG A 49 6.62 12.18 -18.90
C ARG A 49 5.99 11.41 -20.06
N ILE A 50 4.93 10.63 -19.80
CA ILE A 50 4.17 9.88 -20.82
C ILE A 50 3.56 10.86 -21.85
N LYS A 51 2.81 11.87 -21.38
CA LYS A 51 2.14 12.86 -22.26
C LYS A 51 3.10 13.64 -23.15
N LYS A 52 4.34 13.86 -22.67
CA LYS A 52 5.40 14.54 -23.43
C LYS A 52 6.18 13.61 -24.36
N GLY A 53 5.89 12.30 -24.36
CA GLY A 53 6.63 11.30 -25.12
C GLY A 53 8.07 11.10 -24.63
N LEU A 54 8.36 11.45 -23.36
CA LEU A 54 9.70 11.30 -22.78
C LEU A 54 10.00 9.85 -22.38
N VAL A 55 8.95 9.04 -22.21
CA VAL A 55 9.02 7.60 -21.98
C VAL A 55 8.03 6.89 -22.90
N PRO A 56 8.27 5.63 -23.28
CA PRO A 56 7.29 4.82 -23.99
C PRO A 56 5.98 4.74 -23.21
N GLU A 57 4.84 4.91 -23.89
CA GLU A 57 3.52 4.84 -23.25
C GLU A 57 3.29 3.50 -22.58
N HIS A 58 3.67 2.40 -23.25
CA HIS A 58 3.79 1.08 -22.63
C HIS A 58 5.27 0.75 -22.42
N PRO A 59 5.69 0.33 -21.21
CA PRO A 59 4.88 -0.05 -20.04
C PRO A 59 4.61 1.09 -19.02
N ALA A 60 4.95 2.35 -19.33
CA ALA A 60 4.89 3.43 -18.34
C ALA A 60 3.47 3.73 -17.82
N TYR A 61 2.46 3.63 -18.67
CA TYR A 61 1.07 3.84 -18.29
C TYR A 61 0.56 2.77 -17.30
N GLU A 62 1.02 1.53 -17.45
CA GLU A 62 0.74 0.45 -16.48
C GLU A 62 1.37 0.75 -15.13
N GLY A 63 2.58 1.31 -15.11
CA GLY A 63 3.22 1.82 -13.89
C GLY A 63 2.40 2.93 -13.22
N TYR A 64 1.91 3.89 -14.01
CA TYR A 64 1.04 4.96 -13.52
C TYR A 64 -0.25 4.42 -12.88
N LEU A 65 -0.96 3.52 -13.58
CA LEU A 65 -2.17 2.89 -13.05
C LEU A 65 -1.88 2.07 -11.79
N SER A 66 -0.77 1.34 -11.78
CA SER A 66 -0.36 0.55 -10.62
C SER A 66 -0.17 1.41 -9.37
N ILE A 67 0.47 2.59 -9.50
CA ILE A 67 0.62 3.52 -8.37
C ILE A 67 -0.76 3.97 -7.85
N LEU A 68 -1.71 4.30 -8.74
CA LEU A 68 -3.05 4.70 -8.32
C LEU A 68 -3.77 3.58 -7.55
N HIS A 69 -3.76 2.37 -8.10
CA HIS A 69 -4.39 1.22 -7.44
C HIS A 69 -3.77 0.91 -6.09
N LEU A 70 -2.44 0.95 -5.96
CA LEU A 70 -1.75 0.73 -4.69
C LEU A 70 -2.10 1.81 -3.65
N LYS A 71 -2.25 3.08 -4.06
CA LYS A 71 -2.71 4.14 -3.15
C LYS A 71 -4.12 3.91 -2.64
N ASP A 72 -5.03 3.50 -3.52
CA ASP A 72 -6.41 3.17 -3.14
C ASP A 72 -6.45 1.98 -2.16
N TYR A 73 -5.65 0.94 -2.41
CA TYR A 73 -5.52 -0.19 -1.48
C TYR A 73 -4.93 0.23 -0.14
N ILE A 74 -3.90 1.06 -0.11
CA ILE A 74 -3.36 1.60 1.15
C ILE A 74 -4.45 2.37 1.91
N ALA A 75 -5.28 3.17 1.23
CA ALA A 75 -6.40 3.86 1.87
C ALA A 75 -7.42 2.88 2.45
N HIS A 76 -7.77 1.82 1.73
CA HIS A 76 -8.66 0.76 2.22
C HIS A 76 -8.10 0.05 3.45
N TYR A 77 -6.81 -0.34 3.44
CA TYR A 77 -6.17 -0.96 4.60
C TYR A 77 -6.10 -0.02 5.81
N ARG A 78 -5.88 1.28 5.60
CA ARG A 78 -5.94 2.27 6.70
C ARG A 78 -7.32 2.32 7.34
N LEU A 79 -8.38 2.32 6.54
CA LEU A 79 -9.76 2.26 7.05
C LEU A 79 -10.03 0.94 7.78
N LYS A 80 -9.51 -0.18 7.27
CA LYS A 80 -9.62 -1.48 7.93
C LYS A 80 -8.91 -1.47 9.29
N ILE A 81 -7.69 -0.94 9.37
CA ILE A 81 -6.95 -0.79 10.63
C ILE A 81 -7.73 0.11 11.59
N GLN A 82 -8.28 1.23 11.13
CA GLN A 82 -9.06 2.12 12.00
C GLN A 82 -10.25 1.39 12.62
N LYS A 83 -11.05 0.69 11.81
CA LYS A 83 -12.18 -0.12 12.31
C LYS A 83 -11.73 -1.20 13.28
N PHE A 84 -10.63 -1.89 12.95
CA PHE A 84 -10.06 -2.90 13.83
C PHE A 84 -9.63 -2.33 15.19
N MET A 85 -9.06 -1.12 15.20
CA MET A 85 -8.70 -0.41 16.43
C MET A 85 -9.90 0.07 17.23
N ASP A 86 -11.01 0.43 16.57
CA ASP A 86 -12.26 0.82 17.23
C ASP A 86 -13.01 -0.39 17.84
N GLU A 87 -12.74 -1.61 17.34
CA GLU A 87 -13.30 -2.88 17.81
C GLU A 87 -12.45 -3.59 18.88
N LEU A 88 -11.25 -3.06 19.18
CA LEU A 88 -10.32 -3.57 20.20
C LEU A 88 -10.70 -3.13 21.62
#